data_AF-A0A967AK79-F1
#
_entry.id   AF-A0A967AK79-F1
#
_cell.length_a   1.000
_cell.length_b   1.000
_cell.length_c   1.000
_cell.angle_alpha   90.00
_cell.angle_beta   90.00
_cell.angle_gamma   90.00
#
_symmetry.space_group_name_H-M   'P 1'
#
loop_
_entity.id
_entity.type
_entity.pdbx_description
1 polymer ?
#
loop_
_entity_poly.entity_id
_entity_poly.type
_entity_poly.pdbx_seq_one_letter_code
_entity_poly.pdbx_strand_id
1 'polypeptide(L)'
;VLQNVENTDELIIEYYNNLQGAEEQNPGNLINNPGEYESQSDNQIVYIRITDPTSDLNCFAIEEIELIVEPLPDIIAPERLSVCDDETGGSTT
;
A
#
# COMPACT_ATOMS: atom_id res chain seq x y z
N VAL A 1 25.14 21.90 10.14
CA VAL A 1 24.46 21.99 11.45
C VAL A 1 23.31 21.01 11.40
N LEU A 2 23.25 20.05 12.30
CA LEU A 2 22.08 19.18 12.44
C LEU A 2 21.03 20.01 13.18
N GLN A 3 19.92 20.31 12.52
CA GLN A 3 18.76 20.98 13.12
C GLN A 3 17.88 19.88 13.72
N ASN A 4 17.46 20.04 14.98
CA ASN A 4 16.38 19.21 15.52
C ASN A 4 15.08 19.68 14.86
N VAL A 5 14.27 18.75 14.37
CA VAL A 5 12.90 19.03 13.95
C VAL A 5 12.09 19.21 15.24
N GLU A 6 12.06 20.44 15.77
CA GLU A 6 11.41 20.74 17.06
C GLU A 6 9.91 21.00 16.92
N ASN A 7 9.40 21.10 15.69
CA ASN A 7 7.98 21.28 15.42
C ASN A 7 7.58 20.50 14.15
N THR A 8 6.90 19.37 14.33
CA THR A 8 6.40 18.55 13.21
C THR A 8 5.03 19.01 12.71
N ASP A 9 4.33 19.90 13.42
CA ASP A 9 2.96 20.32 13.09
C ASP A 9 2.91 21.25 11.87
N GLU A 10 4.06 21.78 11.43
CA GLU A 10 4.19 22.65 10.26
C GLU A 10 4.86 21.95 9.06
N LEU A 11 5.22 20.67 9.17
CA LEU A 11 5.84 19.95 8.06
C LEU A 11 4.83 19.64 6.96
N ILE A 12 5.28 19.79 5.71
CA ILE A 12 4.52 19.35 4.54
C ILE A 12 5.00 17.95 4.16
N ILE A 13 4.09 16.98 4.21
CA ILE A 13 4.36 15.58 3.86
C ILE A 13 3.64 15.26 2.55
N GLU A 14 4.41 14.91 1.53
CA GLU A 14 3.92 14.53 0.20
C GLU A 14 4.44 13.14 -0.18
N TYR A 15 3.69 12.41 -1.00
CA TYR A 15 4.02 11.05 -1.42
C TYR A 15 4.11 10.99 -2.94
N TYR A 16 5.09 10.28 -3.48
CA TYR A 16 5.33 10.19 -4.92
C TYR A 16 5.57 8.75 -5.38
N ASN A 17 5.16 8.46 -6.61
CA ASN A 17 5.33 7.15 -7.25
C ASN A 17 6.79 6.84 -7.62
N ASN A 18 7.68 7.83 -7.67
CA ASN A 18 9.10 7.66 -7.96
C ASN A 18 9.97 8.75 -7.33
N LEU A 19 11.28 8.49 -7.24
CA LEU A 19 12.26 9.38 -6.62
C LEU A 19 12.32 10.75 -7.31
N GLN A 20 12.40 10.77 -8.65
CA GLN A 20 12.48 12.01 -9.41
C GLN A 20 11.27 12.92 -9.15
N GLY A 21 10.08 12.32 -9.04
CA GLY A 21 8.85 13.03 -8.70
C GLY A 21 8.93 13.71 -7.34
N ALA A 22 9.51 13.03 -6.34
CA ALA A 22 9.74 13.60 -5.02
C ALA A 22 10.81 14.70 -5.02
N GLU A 23 11.88 14.56 -5.79
CA GLU A 23 12.95 15.57 -5.90
C GLU A 23 12.47 16.86 -6.58
N GLU A 24 11.75 16.72 -7.69
CA GLU A 24 11.27 17.83 -8.53
C GLU A 24 9.88 18.35 -8.13
N GLN A 25 9.22 17.70 -7.16
CA GLN A 25 7.82 17.93 -6.79
C GLN A 25 6.87 17.84 -8.01
N ASN A 26 7.10 16.84 -8.87
CA ASN A 26 6.35 16.69 -10.14
C ASN A 26 4.90 16.25 -9.87
N PRO A 27 3.88 17.06 -10.21
CA PRO A 27 2.47 16.71 -9.96
C PRO A 27 2.01 15.44 -10.67
N GLY A 28 2.66 15.05 -11.78
CA GLY A 28 2.35 13.81 -12.50
C GLY A 28 2.71 12.54 -11.74
N ASN A 29 3.58 12.65 -10.73
CA ASN A 29 3.98 11.53 -9.87
C ASN A 29 3.40 11.63 -8.45
N LEU A 30 2.66 12.70 -8.13
CA LEU A 30 2.12 12.95 -6.80
C LEU A 30 0.97 11.99 -6.47
N ILE A 31 0.99 11.43 -5.27
CA ILE A 31 -0.08 10.61 -4.70
C ILE A 31 -0.97 11.53 -3.87
N ASN A 32 -2.10 11.93 -4.44
CA ASN A 32 -3.00 12.93 -3.83
C ASN A 32 -3.76 12.41 -2.60
N ASN A 33 -4.13 11.13 -2.59
CA ASN A 33 -4.87 10.50 -1.50
C ASN A 33 -4.10 9.28 -0.97
N PRO A 34 -3.09 9.45 -0.10
CA PRO A 34 -2.30 8.34 0.42
C PRO A 34 -3.14 7.26 1.13
N GLY A 35 -4.24 7.65 1.80
CA GLY A 35 -5.12 6.70 2.50
C GLY A 35 -5.99 5.83 1.59
N GLU A 36 -6.11 6.18 0.31
CA GLU A 36 -6.84 5.43 -0.72
C GLU A 36 -5.91 4.90 -1.82
N TYR A 37 -4.59 4.99 -1.60
CA TYR A 37 -3.61 4.60 -2.61
C TYR A 37 -3.54 3.09 -2.73
N GLU A 38 -3.87 2.56 -3.91
CA GLU A 38 -3.71 1.15 -4.25
C GLU A 38 -2.34 0.91 -4.90
N SER A 39 -1.61 -0.08 -4.40
CA SER A 39 -0.34 -0.48 -4.98
C SER A 39 -0.54 -1.01 -6.41
N GLN A 40 0.34 -0.59 -7.32
CA GLN A 40 0.30 -0.94 -8.75
C GLN A 40 1.06 -2.25 -9.05
N SER A 41 1.90 -2.70 -8.12
CA SER A 41 2.66 -3.95 -8.23
C SER A 41 2.92 -4.54 -6.84
N ASP A 42 3.32 -5.81 -6.82
CA ASP A 42 3.91 -6.40 -5.63
C ASP A 42 5.20 -5.64 -5.27
N ASN A 43 5.40 -5.41 -3.96
CA ASN A 43 6.59 -4.76 -3.41
C ASN A 43 6.88 -3.38 -4.04
N GLN A 44 5.83 -2.58 -4.27
CA GLN A 44 6.00 -1.25 -4.84
C GLN A 44 6.71 -0.32 -3.85
N ILE A 45 7.70 0.44 -4.33
CA ILE A 45 8.32 1.51 -3.55
C ILE A 45 7.60 2.83 -3.84
N VAL A 46 7.26 3.58 -2.79
CA VAL A 46 6.81 4.97 -2.87
C VAL A 46 7.73 5.87 -2.05
N TYR A 47 7.81 7.14 -2.44
CA TYR A 47 8.77 8.10 -1.88
C TYR A 47 8.05 9.17 -1.09
N ILE A 48 8.45 9.36 0.17
CA ILE A 48 7.91 10.37 1.07
C ILE A 48 8.83 11.58 1.01
N ARG A 49 8.30 12.74 0.62
CA ARG A 49 8.99 14.02 0.73
C ARG A 49 8.48 14.74 1.97
N ILE A 50 9.39 15.06 2.89
CA ILE A 50 9.11 15.86 4.08
C ILE A 50 9.78 17.22 3.87
N THR A 51 8.98 18.28 3.74
CA THR A 51 9.47 19.64 3.52
C THR A 51 9.20 20.50 4.75
N ASP A 52 10.20 21.24 5.20
CA ASP A 52 10.06 22.28 6.22
C ASP A 52 9.78 23.63 5.55
N PRO A 53 8.53 24.14 5.60
CA PRO A 53 8.17 25.40 4.95
C PRO A 53 8.69 26.63 5.71
N THR A 54 9.18 26.47 6.95
CA THR A 54 9.75 27.57 7.75
C THR A 54 11.21 27.85 7.39
N SER A 55 11.86 26.91 6.69
CA SER A 55 13.22 27.07 6.19
C SER A 55 13.23 27.92 4.93
N ASP A 56 13.91 29.07 4.98
CA ASP A 56 14.17 29.94 3.82
C ASP A 56 14.91 29.22 2.66
N LEU A 57 15.46 28.04 2.92
CA LEU A 57 16.20 27.20 1.96
C LEU A 57 15.35 26.06 1.36
N ASN A 58 14.06 25.98 1.68
CA ASN A 58 13.16 24.90 1.25
C ASN A 58 13.77 23.52 1.53
N CYS A 59 14.30 23.32 2.73
CA CYS A 59 14.95 22.07 3.12
C CYS A 59 13.93 20.92 3.10
N PHE A 60 14.35 19.80 2.51
CA PHE A 60 13.53 18.60 2.46
C PHE A 60 14.37 17.34 2.68
N ALA A 61 13.72 16.30 3.15
CA ALA A 61 14.23 14.94 3.16
C ALA A 61 13.32 14.05 2.30
N ILE A 62 13.91 13.04 1.66
CA ILE A 62 13.17 12.01 0.94
C ILE A 62 13.51 10.66 1.55
N GLU A 63 12.49 9.91 1.92
CA GLU A 63 12.60 8.54 2.42
C GLU A 63 11.78 7.61 1.55
N GLU A 64 12.19 6.35 1.45
CA GLU A 64 11.47 5.32 0.70
C GLU A 64 10.67 4.43 1.66
N ILE A 65 9.47 4.05 1.22
CA ILE A 65 8.68 3.01 1.88
C ILE A 65 8.29 1.94 0.86
N GLU A 66 8.38 0.69 1.29
CA GLU A 66 7.91 -0.46 0.52
C GLU A 66 6.46 -0.76 0.91
N LEU A 67 5.58 -0.80 -0.09
CA LEU A 67 4.19 -1.22 0.05
C LEU A 67 4.11 -2.73 -0.14
N ILE A 68 3.68 -3.41 0.93
CA ILE A 68 3.47 -4.85 0.91
C ILE A 68 1.97 -5.10 0.66
N VAL A 69 1.67 -5.73 -0.48
CA VAL A 69 0.31 -6.14 -0.84
C VAL A 69 0.13 -7.60 -0.42
N GLU A 70 -0.82 -7.86 0.49
CA GLU A 70 -1.19 -9.23 0.81
C GLU A 70 -2.20 -9.76 -0.22
N PRO A 71 -1.95 -10.93 -0.85
CA PRO A 71 -2.91 -11.51 -1.78
C PRO A 71 -4.16 -12.01 -1.04
N LEU A 72 -5.30 -11.95 -1.71
CA LEU A 72 -6.53 -12.57 -1.20
C LEU A 72 -6.34 -14.09 -1.06
N PRO A 73 -6.97 -14.74 -0.06
CA PRO A 73 -6.91 -16.19 0.08
C PRO A 73 -7.60 -16.89 -1.10
N ASP A 74 -6.99 -17.97 -1.58
CA ASP A 74 -7.59 -18.82 -2.60
C ASP A 74 -8.86 -19.50 -2.07
N ILE A 75 -9.97 -19.34 -2.78
CA ILE A 75 -11.21 -20.05 -2.46
C ILE A 75 -11.16 -21.45 -3.06
N ILE A 76 -10.94 -22.46 -2.22
CA ILE A 76 -11.05 -23.87 -2.63
C ILE A 76 -12.51 -24.29 -2.54
N ALA A 77 -13.13 -24.57 -3.69
CA ALA A 77 -14.47 -25.12 -3.73
C ALA A 77 -14.49 -26.52 -3.08
N PRO A 78 -15.47 -26.85 -2.23
CA PRO A 78 -15.56 -28.17 -1.64
C PRO A 78 -15.77 -29.22 -2.73
N GLU A 79 -15.09 -30.36 -2.59
CA GLU A 79 -15.32 -31.51 -3.46
C GLU A 79 -16.79 -31.95 -3.35
N ARG A 80 -17.45 -32.14 -4.49
CA ARG A 80 -18.85 -32.55 -4.52
C ARG A 80 -18.94 -33.98 -4.01
N LEU A 81 -19.46 -34.16 -2.81
CA LEU A 81 -19.77 -35.48 -2.28
C LEU A 81 -21.01 -36.03 -2.99
N SER A 82 -20.83 -36.89 -4.00
CA SER A 82 -21.91 -37.71 -4.52
C SER A 82 -22.01 -38.99 -3.69
N VAL A 83 -22.88 -38.99 -2.68
CA VAL A 83 -23.33 -40.25 -2.08
C VAL A 83 -24.38 -40.80 -3.04
N CYS A 84 -24.05 -41.86 -3.76
CA CYS A 84 -25.09 -42.75 -4.27
C CYS A 84 -25.68 -43.40 -3.02
N ASP A 85 -26.95 -43.12 -2.73
CA ASP A 85 -27.72 -43.99 -1.85
C ASP A 85 -27.78 -45.33 -2.61
N ASP A 86 -26.85 -46.23 -2.29
CA ASP A 86 -26.91 -47.58 -2.82
C ASP A 86 -28.23 -48.13 -2.29
N GLU A 87 -29.22 -48.25 -3.19
CA GLU A 87 -30.53 -48.87 -3.02
C GLU A 87 -30.40 -50.35 -2.61
N THR A 88 -29.70 -50.60 -1.51
CA THR A 88 -29.58 -51.88 -0.81
C THR A 88 -30.30 -51.77 0.53
N GLY A 89 -31.45 -51.10 0.52
CA GLY A 89 -32.44 -51.11 1.58
C GLY A 89 -33.51 -52.16 1.31
N GLY A 90 -33.12 -53.43 1.29
CA GLY A 90 -34.09 -54.51 1.45
C GLY A 90 -34.78 -54.37 2.80
N SER A 91 -36.08 -54.08 2.81
CA SER A 91 -36.94 -54.37 3.96
C SER A 91 -37.98 -55.39 3.52
N THR A 92 -37.74 -56.62 3.99
CA THR A 92 -38.70 -57.70 3.98
C THR A 92 -39.73 -57.43 5.06
N THR A 93 -41.00 -57.27 4.68
CA THR A 93 -42.19 -57.78 5.39
C THR A 93 -43.38 -57.74 4.43
#